data_AF-A0A6P2UTK4-F1
#
_entry.id   AF-A0A6P2UTK4-F1
#
_cell.length_a   1.000
_cell.length_b   1.000
_cell.length_c   1.000
_cell.angle_alpha   90.00
_cell.angle_beta   90.00
_cell.angle_gamma   90.00
#
_symmetry.space_group_name_H-M   'P 1'
#
loop_
_entity.id
_entity.type
_entity.pdbx_description
1 polymer ?
#
loop_
_entity_poly.entity_id
_entity_poly.type
_entity_poly.pdbx_seq_one_letter_code
_entity_poly.pdbx_strand_id
1 'polypeptide(L)'
;MSPIETARRIGQKRIDDYMRAHTASPERVDTGLPYGARIGGLIEMPIAQFALLDDTLLAVPKAAQFPIVAVSRLRIDADEELSIFRLYVDTGSDRNGQGAFLQIMTGKNRPDDVREMAYYQFLFREYPTTTEEQDAFLGKGFGLGQDRYQMDRDELSQIAHLSTSAERIDALLGGQDSIGFERDAPGGDYLRPWTARERRLDDSIGEKGVEKTHSFMQYVRRLPSVLSDEPGPVERLWIDFEEVETMDGRPARAVWVDYLAGIAVDPLRVKIL
;
A
#
# COMPACT_ATOMS: atom_id res chain seq x y z
N MET A 1 -13.68 6.03 57.07
CA MET A 1 -12.58 6.67 56.31
C MET A 1 -12.30 8.02 56.91
N SER A 2 -11.05 8.26 57.30
CA SER A 2 -10.62 9.51 57.93
C SER A 2 -10.51 10.64 56.89
N PRO A 3 -10.85 11.90 57.23
CA PRO A 3 -10.62 13.06 56.36
C PRO A 3 -9.18 13.17 55.86
N ILE A 4 -8.22 12.68 56.66
CA ILE A 4 -6.78 12.70 56.37
C ILE A 4 -6.42 11.72 55.25
N GLU A 5 -7.06 10.54 55.20
CA GLU A 5 -6.86 9.53 54.16
C GLU A 5 -7.40 10.02 52.81
N THR A 6 -8.51 10.75 52.84
CA THR A 6 -9.14 11.33 51.64
C THR A 6 -8.27 12.46 51.06
N ALA A 7 -7.73 13.33 51.91
CA ALA A 7 -6.81 14.39 51.49
C ALA A 7 -5.51 13.84 50.88
N ARG A 8 -4.96 12.75 51.46
CA ARG A 8 -3.76 12.08 50.95
C ARG A 8 -4.00 11.43 49.57
N ARG A 9 -5.17 10.82 49.38
CA ARG A 9 -5.57 10.22 48.09
C ARG A 9 -5.78 11.26 46.99
N ILE A 10 -6.35 12.42 47.33
CA ILE A 10 -6.54 13.53 46.39
C ILE A 10 -5.19 14.16 46.02
N GLY A 11 -4.27 14.30 46.98
CA GLY A 11 -2.91 14.77 46.74
C GLY A 11 -2.12 13.83 45.83
N GLN A 12 -2.18 12.52 46.09
CA GLN A 12 -1.52 11.49 45.27
C GLN A 12 -2.05 11.51 43.84
N LYS A 13 -3.38 11.55 43.66
CA LYS A 13 -4.01 11.60 42.34
C LYS A 13 -3.59 12.84 41.53
N ARG A 14 -3.50 14.01 42.18
CA ARG A 14 -3.02 15.25 41.52
C ARG A 14 -1.55 15.17 41.12
N ILE A 15 -0.71 14.51 41.93
CA ILE A 15 0.70 14.30 41.62
C ILE A 15 0.84 13.30 40.46
N ASP A 16 0.07 12.23 40.45
CA ASP A 16 0.07 11.24 39.36
C ASP A 16 -0.44 11.84 38.05
N ASP A 17 -1.49 12.69 38.10
CA ASP A 17 -2.01 13.42 36.94
C ASP A 17 -1.00 14.47 36.44
N TYR A 18 -0.27 15.14 37.33
CA TYR A 18 0.80 16.08 36.98
C TYR A 18 2.00 15.36 36.36
N MET A 19 2.40 14.21 36.91
CA MET A 19 3.48 13.37 36.39
C MET A 19 3.10 12.78 35.03
N ARG A 20 1.85 12.37 34.79
CA ARG A 20 1.36 11.96 33.47
C ARG A 20 1.36 13.11 32.47
N ALA A 21 1.00 14.32 32.90
CA ALA A 21 1.03 15.52 32.06
C ALA A 21 2.45 16.01 31.74
N HIS A 22 3.45 15.64 32.56
CA HIS A 22 4.86 16.06 32.42
C HIS A 22 5.81 14.90 32.09
N THR A 23 5.29 13.69 31.85
CA THR A 23 6.07 12.64 31.21
C THR A 23 6.18 13.07 29.76
N ALA A 24 7.40 13.38 29.30
CA ALA A 24 7.63 13.72 27.90
C ALA A 24 6.98 12.64 27.04
N SER A 25 5.96 13.01 26.25
CA SER A 25 5.41 12.10 25.25
C SER A 25 6.58 11.57 24.43
N PRO A 26 6.68 10.24 24.22
CA PRO A 26 7.80 9.67 23.49
C PRO A 26 7.97 10.36 22.14
N GLU A 27 9.23 10.58 21.75
CA GLU A 27 9.55 11.27 20.50
C GLU A 27 8.96 10.53 19.31
N ARG A 28 8.31 11.27 18.42
CA ARG A 28 7.71 10.69 17.21
C ARG A 28 8.78 10.37 16.18
N VAL A 29 8.68 9.19 15.58
CA VAL A 29 9.62 8.72 14.55
C VAL A 29 9.01 8.70 13.15
N ASP A 30 7.70 8.93 13.04
CA ASP A 30 6.96 9.08 11.78
C ASP A 30 7.09 10.50 11.18
N THR A 31 8.32 10.99 11.11
CA THR A 31 8.66 12.34 10.62
C THR A 31 9.26 12.28 9.21
N GLY A 32 9.52 13.44 8.58
CA GLY A 32 10.21 13.49 7.28
C GLY A 32 9.47 12.81 6.13
N LEU A 33 8.14 12.76 6.21
CA LEU A 33 7.26 12.22 5.18
C LEU A 33 6.76 13.35 4.25
N PRO A 34 6.41 13.04 2.99
CA PRO A 34 5.84 14.01 2.07
C PRO A 34 4.63 14.74 2.67
N TYR A 35 4.50 16.03 2.37
CA TYR A 35 3.42 16.89 2.86
C TYR A 35 3.31 16.99 4.40
N GLY A 36 4.33 16.59 5.15
CA GLY A 36 4.24 16.52 6.61
C GLY A 36 3.26 15.45 7.11
N ALA A 37 2.99 14.44 6.27
CA ALA A 37 2.16 13.29 6.64
C ALA A 37 2.68 12.63 7.93
N ARG A 38 1.75 12.04 8.68
CA ARG A 38 2.04 11.35 9.94
C ARG A 38 0.90 10.41 10.30
N ILE A 39 1.19 9.39 11.10
CA ILE A 39 0.17 8.48 11.64
C ILE A 39 -0.82 9.29 12.48
N GLY A 40 -2.12 9.03 12.27
CA GLY A 40 -3.24 9.78 12.82
C GLY A 40 -3.61 11.06 12.06
N GLY A 41 -2.83 11.46 11.04
CA GLY A 41 -3.25 12.48 10.07
C GLY A 41 -4.37 11.98 9.14
N LEU A 42 -4.89 12.86 8.30
CA LEU A 42 -5.98 12.54 7.37
C LEU A 42 -5.52 12.73 5.91
N ILE A 43 -5.92 11.81 5.03
CA ILE A 43 -5.80 11.94 3.58
C ILE A 43 -7.19 12.21 3.01
N GLU A 44 -7.34 13.28 2.24
CA GLU A 44 -8.53 13.57 1.44
C GLU A 44 -8.30 13.16 -0.02
N MET A 45 -9.12 12.23 -0.52
CA MET A 45 -9.02 11.65 -1.87
C MET A 45 -10.18 12.09 -2.76
N PRO A 46 -9.95 12.30 -4.07
CA PRO A 46 -11.00 12.67 -5.02
C PRO A 46 -11.87 11.46 -5.42
N ILE A 47 -12.78 10.98 -4.55
CA ILE A 47 -13.60 9.78 -4.78
C ILE A 47 -14.32 9.80 -6.13
N ALA A 48 -14.81 10.96 -6.57
CA ALA A 48 -15.54 11.09 -7.83
C ALA A 48 -14.77 10.54 -9.04
N GLN A 49 -13.44 10.59 -9.02
CA GLN A 49 -12.62 10.00 -10.09
C GLN A 49 -12.71 8.48 -10.11
N PHE A 50 -12.75 7.84 -8.94
CA PHE A 50 -12.88 6.38 -8.82
C PHE A 50 -14.26 5.89 -9.25
N ALA A 51 -15.30 6.68 -8.97
CA ALA A 51 -16.68 6.33 -9.35
C ALA A 51 -16.95 6.39 -10.86
N LEU A 52 -16.06 7.01 -11.63
CA LEU A 52 -16.13 7.12 -13.09
C LEU A 52 -15.25 6.07 -13.80
N LEU A 53 -14.55 5.22 -13.06
CA LEU A 53 -13.75 4.16 -13.66
C LEU A 53 -14.67 2.98 -14.00
N ASP A 54 -14.84 2.75 -15.30
CA ASP A 54 -15.48 1.54 -15.82
C ASP A 54 -14.43 0.43 -15.98
N ASP A 55 -14.88 -0.82 -15.84
CA ASP A 55 -14.08 -2.04 -15.98
C ASP A 55 -12.77 -2.07 -15.16
N THR A 56 -12.74 -1.37 -14.03
CA THR A 56 -11.60 -1.34 -13.09
C THR A 56 -11.64 -2.48 -12.09
N LEU A 57 -10.45 -2.91 -11.64
CA LEU A 57 -10.26 -3.79 -10.48
C LEU A 57 -10.42 -3.05 -9.14
N LEU A 58 -10.52 -1.72 -9.16
CA LEU A 58 -10.62 -0.90 -7.96
C LEU A 58 -12.06 -0.84 -7.45
N ALA A 59 -12.21 -0.96 -6.13
CA ALA A 59 -13.44 -0.59 -5.46
C ALA A 59 -13.45 0.92 -5.22
N VAL A 60 -14.61 1.56 -5.41
CA VAL A 60 -14.79 2.97 -5.03
C VAL A 60 -14.54 3.10 -3.52
N PRO A 61 -13.60 3.97 -3.09
CA PRO A 61 -13.33 4.16 -1.67
C PRO A 61 -14.59 4.64 -0.92
N LYS A 62 -14.86 4.06 0.27
CA LYS A 62 -16.11 4.31 1.02
C LYS A 62 -16.21 5.69 1.68
N ALA A 63 -15.09 6.40 1.79
CA ALA A 63 -15.00 7.70 2.44
C ALA A 63 -14.14 8.66 1.60
N ALA A 64 -14.32 9.96 1.79
CA ALA A 64 -13.48 10.97 1.13
C ALA A 64 -12.20 11.22 1.92
N GLN A 65 -12.26 10.97 3.23
CA GLN A 65 -11.20 11.23 4.17
C GLN A 65 -10.84 9.94 4.90
N PHE A 66 -9.54 9.67 4.98
CA PHE A 66 -8.99 8.46 5.57
C PHE A 66 -7.95 8.79 6.62
N PRO A 67 -7.99 8.17 7.81
CA PRO A 67 -6.88 8.25 8.73
C PRO A 67 -5.65 7.53 8.17
N ILE A 68 -4.48 8.13 8.33
CA ILE A 68 -3.20 7.46 8.11
C ILE A 68 -2.98 6.53 9.30
N VAL A 69 -3.10 5.22 9.07
CA VAL A 69 -2.96 4.20 10.12
C VAL A 69 -1.55 3.63 10.20
N ALA A 70 -0.79 3.71 9.12
CA ALA A 70 0.61 3.31 9.06
C ALA A 70 1.33 4.10 7.96
N VAL A 71 2.66 4.15 8.05
CA VAL A 71 3.51 4.81 7.06
C VAL A 71 4.72 3.94 6.78
N SER A 72 5.16 3.85 5.52
CA SER A 72 6.40 3.17 5.18
C SER A 72 7.33 4.00 4.33
N ARG A 73 8.60 3.58 4.36
CA ARG A 73 9.64 4.01 3.42
C ARG A 73 10.18 2.78 2.72
N LEU A 74 10.09 2.78 1.40
CA LEU A 74 10.59 1.75 0.51
C LEU A 74 11.83 2.29 -0.22
N ARG A 75 12.95 1.59 -0.09
CA ARG A 75 14.20 1.90 -0.80
C ARG A 75 14.43 0.86 -1.89
N ILE A 76 14.40 1.30 -3.15
CA ILE A 76 14.68 0.46 -4.31
C ILE A 76 16.20 0.30 -4.46
N ASP A 77 16.66 -0.93 -4.68
CA ASP A 77 18.10 -1.21 -4.82
C ASP A 77 18.66 -0.74 -6.18
N ALA A 78 17.83 -0.79 -7.23
CA ALA A 78 18.19 -0.42 -8.59
C ALA A 78 18.23 1.09 -8.86
N ASP A 79 17.59 1.90 -8.01
CA ASP A 79 17.52 3.36 -8.18
C ASP A 79 17.66 4.06 -6.82
N GLU A 80 18.89 4.46 -6.50
CA GLU A 80 19.19 5.18 -5.27
C GLU A 80 18.76 6.65 -5.30
N GLU A 81 18.30 7.17 -6.44
CA GLU A 81 17.90 8.57 -6.63
C GLU A 81 16.41 8.81 -6.37
N LEU A 82 15.69 7.75 -6.04
CA LEU A 82 14.27 7.77 -5.70
C LEU A 82 14.03 7.37 -4.24
N SER A 83 12.94 7.87 -3.68
CA SER A 83 12.39 7.42 -2.40
C SER A 83 10.91 7.19 -2.57
N ILE A 84 10.43 6.02 -2.14
CA ILE A 84 9.01 5.70 -2.16
C ILE A 84 8.48 5.72 -0.74
N PHE A 85 7.38 6.43 -0.54
CA PHE A 85 6.64 6.47 0.70
C PHE A 85 5.27 5.87 0.47
N ARG A 86 4.78 5.05 1.40
CA ARG A 86 3.38 4.61 1.40
C ARG A 86 2.69 5.14 2.64
N LEU A 87 1.56 5.82 2.45
CA LEU A 87 0.67 6.27 3.51
C LEU A 87 -0.54 5.33 3.53
N TYR A 88 -0.55 4.40 4.48
CA TYR A 88 -1.59 3.39 4.58
C TYR A 88 -2.83 3.98 5.21
N VAL A 89 -3.96 3.79 4.53
CA VAL A 89 -5.30 4.10 5.04
C VAL A 89 -5.97 2.85 5.61
N ASP A 90 -5.46 1.68 5.23
CA ASP A 90 -5.86 0.37 5.74
C ASP A 90 -4.66 -0.58 5.62
N THR A 91 -4.40 -1.38 6.66
CA THR A 91 -3.34 -2.42 6.67
C THR A 91 -3.90 -3.84 6.78
N GLY A 92 -5.23 -3.99 6.73
CA GLY A 92 -5.94 -5.24 6.98
C GLY A 92 -6.06 -5.57 8.47
N SER A 93 -6.86 -6.59 8.80
CA SER A 93 -7.11 -7.01 10.19
C SER A 93 -5.83 -7.43 10.92
N ASP A 94 -4.89 -8.04 10.20
CA ASP A 94 -3.68 -8.64 10.77
C ASP A 94 -2.43 -7.79 10.53
N ARG A 95 -2.58 -6.54 10.09
CA ARG A 95 -1.47 -5.63 9.73
C ARG A 95 -0.52 -6.26 8.68
N ASN A 96 -0.98 -7.20 7.88
CA ASN A 96 -0.14 -7.92 6.93
C ASN A 96 -0.01 -7.20 5.57
N GLY A 97 -0.73 -6.09 5.37
CA GLY A 97 -0.70 -5.30 4.13
C GLY A 97 -1.94 -5.46 3.25
N GLN A 98 -2.92 -6.26 3.67
CA GLN A 98 -4.19 -6.47 2.97
C GLN A 98 -5.14 -5.28 3.14
N GLY A 99 -4.79 -4.13 2.55
CA GLY A 99 -5.57 -2.90 2.67
C GLY A 99 -5.33 -1.95 1.49
N ALA A 100 -5.13 -0.68 1.78
CA ALA A 100 -4.96 0.34 0.77
C ALA A 100 -4.01 1.44 1.23
N PHE A 101 -3.31 2.04 0.29
CA PHE A 101 -2.34 3.10 0.58
C PHE A 101 -2.19 4.09 -0.57
N LEU A 102 -1.80 5.30 -0.20
CA LEU A 102 -1.28 6.29 -1.14
C LEU A 102 0.23 6.13 -1.25
N GLN A 103 0.71 5.74 -2.43
CA GLN A 103 2.13 5.71 -2.75
C GLN A 103 2.57 7.05 -3.30
N ILE A 104 3.69 7.58 -2.79
CA ILE A 104 4.29 8.83 -3.20
C ILE A 104 5.75 8.56 -3.53
N MET A 105 6.12 8.77 -4.79
CA MET A 105 7.50 8.71 -5.23
C MET A 105 8.10 10.10 -5.22
N THR A 106 9.27 10.25 -4.61
CA THR A 106 9.99 11.52 -4.54
C THR A 106 11.43 11.37 -5.00
N GLY A 107 12.11 12.49 -5.22
CA GLY A 107 13.57 12.49 -5.27
C GLY A 107 14.18 12.01 -3.94
N LYS A 108 15.36 11.39 -4.02
CA LYS A 108 16.14 10.90 -2.89
C LYS A 108 16.25 11.94 -1.79
N ASN A 109 15.83 11.58 -0.58
CA ASN A 109 15.90 12.44 0.61
C ASN A 109 15.24 13.82 0.43
N ARG A 110 14.32 13.97 -0.53
CA ARG A 110 13.55 15.20 -0.79
C ARG A 110 12.05 14.88 -0.77
N PRO A 111 11.42 14.76 0.41
CA PRO A 111 10.00 14.42 0.52
C PRO A 111 9.06 15.45 -0.15
N ASP A 112 9.56 16.64 -0.44
CA ASP A 112 8.89 17.74 -1.15
C ASP A 112 9.02 17.67 -2.68
N ASP A 113 9.99 16.92 -3.20
CA ASP A 113 10.18 16.68 -4.65
C ASP A 113 9.30 15.52 -5.13
N VAL A 114 7.98 15.69 -5.04
CA VAL A 114 7.01 14.67 -5.46
C VAL A 114 7.02 14.52 -6.99
N ARG A 115 7.42 13.34 -7.45
CA ARG A 115 7.51 12.97 -8.87
C ARG A 115 6.27 12.24 -9.36
N GLU A 116 5.67 11.45 -8.47
CA GLU A 116 4.51 10.64 -8.81
C GLU A 116 3.69 10.32 -7.57
N MET A 117 2.38 10.17 -7.75
CA MET A 117 1.46 9.76 -6.71
C MET A 117 0.44 8.79 -7.29
N ALA A 118 0.19 7.69 -6.59
CA ALA A 118 -0.79 6.69 -6.99
C ALA A 118 -1.44 6.06 -5.77
N TYR A 119 -2.73 5.74 -5.90
CA TYR A 119 -3.49 5.05 -4.86
C TYR A 119 -3.63 3.58 -5.23
N TYR A 120 -3.28 2.70 -4.30
CA TYR A 120 -3.34 1.25 -4.48
C TYR A 120 -4.31 0.60 -3.51
N GLN A 121 -5.00 -0.43 -3.99
CA GLN A 121 -5.85 -1.32 -3.21
C GLN A 121 -5.38 -2.76 -3.39
N PHE A 122 -5.31 -3.48 -2.27
CA PHE A 122 -5.10 -4.91 -2.25
C PHE A 122 -6.23 -5.66 -2.98
N LEU A 123 -5.85 -6.61 -3.82
CA LEU A 123 -6.76 -7.47 -4.56
C LEU A 123 -6.89 -8.83 -3.87
N PHE A 124 -5.79 -9.58 -3.86
CA PHE A 124 -5.67 -10.91 -3.26
C PHE A 124 -4.20 -11.24 -2.98
N ARG A 125 -3.99 -12.37 -2.28
CA ARG A 125 -2.68 -12.83 -1.84
C ARG A 125 -2.49 -14.30 -2.18
N GLU A 126 -1.32 -14.62 -2.71
CA GLU A 126 -0.87 -15.98 -2.92
C GLU A 126 0.22 -16.36 -1.91
N TYR A 127 0.31 -17.66 -1.61
CA TYR A 127 1.29 -18.20 -0.68
C TYR A 127 2.14 -19.25 -1.40
N PRO A 128 3.23 -18.84 -2.06
CA PRO A 128 4.13 -19.79 -2.72
C PRO A 128 4.84 -20.65 -1.66
N THR A 129 4.58 -21.95 -1.70
CA THR A 129 5.02 -22.94 -0.72
C THR A 129 6.30 -23.66 -1.11
N THR A 130 6.62 -23.71 -2.40
CA THR A 130 7.83 -24.37 -2.93
C THR A 130 8.86 -23.35 -3.43
N THR A 131 10.14 -23.75 -3.47
CA THR A 131 11.20 -22.91 -4.04
C THR A 131 10.94 -22.59 -5.51
N GLU A 132 10.38 -23.53 -6.27
CA GLU A 132 10.04 -23.33 -7.69
C GLU A 132 8.93 -22.28 -7.87
N GLU A 133 7.90 -22.31 -7.02
CA GLU A 133 6.85 -21.28 -6.99
C GLU A 133 7.43 -19.91 -6.63
N GLN A 134 8.34 -19.83 -5.67
CA GLN A 134 8.98 -18.57 -5.28
C GLN A 134 9.95 -18.04 -6.36
N ASP A 135 10.66 -18.93 -7.04
CA ASP A 135 11.61 -18.59 -8.10
C ASP A 135 10.98 -17.83 -9.27
N ALA A 136 9.68 -18.06 -9.52
CA ALA A 136 8.88 -17.30 -10.49
C ALA A 136 8.79 -15.81 -10.15
N PHE A 137 8.98 -15.40 -8.89
CA PHE A 137 8.89 -14.00 -8.46
C PHE A 137 10.26 -13.38 -8.11
N LEU A 138 11.30 -14.20 -7.98
CA LEU A 138 12.64 -13.78 -7.53
C LEU A 138 13.61 -13.47 -8.68
N GLY A 139 13.11 -13.49 -9.91
CA GLY A 139 13.85 -13.02 -11.06
C GLY A 139 14.75 -14.07 -11.73
N LYS A 140 14.31 -15.33 -11.79
CA LYS A 140 15.08 -16.47 -12.36
C LYS A 140 15.00 -16.61 -13.89
N GLY A 141 14.45 -15.63 -14.59
CA GLY A 141 14.33 -15.65 -16.06
C GLY A 141 12.96 -16.08 -16.58
N PHE A 142 11.99 -16.26 -15.69
CA PHE A 142 10.60 -16.61 -15.99
C PHE A 142 9.67 -16.03 -14.92
N GLY A 143 8.36 -16.03 -15.17
CA GLY A 143 7.37 -15.52 -14.23
C GLY A 143 7.33 -13.99 -14.18
N LEU A 144 7.36 -13.43 -12.96
CA LEU A 144 7.36 -12.00 -12.70
C LEU A 144 8.50 -11.32 -13.46
N GLY A 145 8.14 -10.34 -14.30
CA GLY A 145 9.10 -9.70 -15.21
C GLY A 145 8.88 -10.02 -16.68
N GLN A 146 8.03 -10.99 -17.02
CA GLN A 146 7.54 -11.16 -18.39
C GLN A 146 6.88 -9.86 -18.91
N ASP A 147 6.91 -9.66 -20.22
CA ASP A 147 6.33 -8.48 -20.89
C ASP A 147 4.81 -8.37 -20.71
N ARG A 148 4.13 -9.50 -20.49
CA ARG A 148 2.68 -9.59 -20.31
C ARG A 148 2.30 -10.39 -19.08
N TYR A 149 1.20 -10.00 -18.47
CA TYR A 149 0.52 -10.75 -17.43
C TYR A 149 -0.96 -10.85 -17.80
N GLN A 150 -1.57 -12.01 -17.56
CA GLN A 150 -2.97 -12.28 -17.82
C GLN A 150 -3.62 -12.65 -16.50
N MET A 151 -4.66 -11.91 -16.11
CA MET A 151 -5.44 -12.25 -14.92
C MET A 151 -6.69 -13.00 -15.36
N ASP A 152 -6.81 -14.25 -14.96
CA ASP A 152 -7.92 -15.12 -15.36
C ASP A 152 -9.13 -14.99 -14.43
N ARG A 153 -10.19 -15.74 -14.74
CA ARG A 153 -11.41 -15.78 -13.93
C ARG A 153 -11.15 -16.24 -12.49
N ASP A 154 -10.27 -17.20 -12.30
CA ASP A 154 -10.03 -17.79 -10.98
C ASP A 154 -9.33 -16.76 -10.09
N GLU A 155 -8.33 -16.04 -10.60
CA GLU A 155 -7.69 -14.91 -9.91
C GLU A 155 -8.68 -13.76 -9.65
N LEU A 156 -9.49 -13.36 -10.64
CA LEU A 156 -10.54 -12.34 -10.46
C LEU A 156 -11.53 -12.74 -9.35
N SER A 157 -11.83 -14.03 -9.23
CA SER A 157 -12.73 -14.54 -8.19
C SER A 157 -12.15 -14.49 -6.78
N GLN A 158 -10.82 -14.35 -6.63
CA GLN A 158 -10.17 -14.17 -5.34
C GLN A 158 -10.35 -12.74 -4.79
N ILE A 159 -10.67 -11.78 -5.66
CA ILE A 159 -10.83 -10.37 -5.29
C ILE A 159 -12.11 -10.20 -4.47
N ALA A 160 -11.97 -9.80 -3.19
CA ALA A 160 -13.06 -9.87 -2.21
C ALA A 160 -14.35 -9.13 -2.61
N HIS A 161 -14.25 -8.00 -3.32
CA HIS A 161 -15.41 -7.22 -3.75
C HIS A 161 -15.99 -7.66 -5.11
N LEU A 162 -15.32 -8.58 -5.82
CA LEU A 162 -15.78 -9.20 -7.07
C LEU A 162 -16.29 -10.63 -6.86
N SER A 163 -15.75 -11.35 -5.87
CA SER A 163 -16.00 -12.78 -5.60
C SER A 163 -17.48 -13.13 -5.41
N THR A 164 -18.29 -12.17 -4.96
CA THR A 164 -19.73 -12.36 -4.74
C THR A 164 -20.58 -12.05 -5.98
N SER A 165 -19.99 -11.69 -7.11
CA SER A 165 -20.71 -11.16 -8.28
C SER A 165 -20.13 -11.68 -9.60
N ALA A 166 -20.58 -12.87 -10.03
CA ALA A 166 -20.19 -13.45 -11.32
C ALA A 166 -20.42 -12.50 -12.51
N GLU A 167 -21.53 -11.76 -12.52
CA GLU A 167 -21.84 -10.77 -13.57
C GLU A 167 -20.78 -9.66 -13.69
N ARG A 168 -20.13 -9.28 -12.58
CA ARG A 168 -19.06 -8.26 -12.59
C ARG A 168 -17.78 -8.84 -13.16
N ILE A 169 -17.46 -10.10 -12.83
CA ILE A 169 -16.32 -10.80 -13.41
C ILE A 169 -16.54 -10.98 -14.91
N ASP A 170 -17.74 -11.38 -15.34
CA ASP A 170 -18.11 -11.52 -16.75
C ASP A 170 -17.99 -10.19 -17.51
N ALA A 171 -18.43 -9.09 -16.89
CA ALA A 171 -18.29 -7.75 -17.45
C ALA A 171 -16.81 -7.36 -17.64
N LEU A 172 -15.99 -7.55 -16.60
CA LEU A 172 -14.54 -7.28 -16.66
C LEU A 172 -13.83 -8.07 -17.75
N LEU A 173 -14.21 -9.33 -17.93
CA LEU A 173 -13.65 -10.22 -18.94
C LEU A 173 -14.09 -9.85 -20.36
N GLY A 174 -15.25 -9.20 -20.52
CA GLY A 174 -15.75 -8.79 -21.85
C GLY A 174 -15.87 -9.96 -22.84
N GLY A 175 -16.15 -11.16 -22.35
CA GLY A 175 -16.20 -12.39 -23.15
C GLY A 175 -14.85 -13.01 -23.51
N GLN A 176 -13.74 -12.51 -22.95
CA GLN A 176 -12.42 -13.15 -23.01
C GLN A 176 -12.21 -14.11 -21.83
N ASP A 177 -11.14 -14.93 -21.92
CA ASP A 177 -10.76 -15.85 -20.83
C ASP A 177 -9.98 -15.15 -19.71
N SER A 178 -9.34 -14.02 -20.02
CA SER A 178 -8.52 -13.23 -19.09
C SER A 178 -8.52 -11.74 -19.44
N ILE A 179 -8.15 -10.90 -18.47
CA ILE A 179 -7.77 -9.50 -18.71
C ILE A 179 -6.25 -9.39 -18.82
N GLY A 180 -5.78 -8.68 -19.85
CA GLY A 180 -4.36 -8.53 -20.12
C GLY A 180 -3.76 -7.25 -19.54
N PHE A 181 -2.53 -7.35 -19.04
CA PHE A 181 -1.68 -6.24 -18.65
C PHE A 181 -0.31 -6.33 -19.34
N GLU A 182 0.29 -5.19 -19.61
CA GLU A 182 1.63 -5.06 -20.19
C GLU A 182 2.60 -4.49 -19.15
N ARG A 183 3.84 -4.98 -19.12
CA ARG A 183 4.84 -4.55 -18.13
C ARG A 183 5.16 -3.06 -18.29
N ASP A 184 5.08 -2.31 -17.19
CA ASP A 184 5.31 -0.86 -17.15
C ASP A 184 6.80 -0.50 -17.05
N ALA A 185 7.60 -1.09 -17.95
CA ALA A 185 9.01 -0.76 -18.12
C ALA A 185 9.48 -1.20 -19.52
N PRO A 186 10.33 -0.42 -20.20
CA PRO A 186 10.93 -0.86 -21.45
C PRO A 186 11.88 -2.05 -21.22
N GLY A 187 12.00 -2.95 -22.19
CA GLY A 187 12.89 -4.11 -22.12
C GLY A 187 12.59 -5.16 -23.18
N GLY A 188 13.29 -6.30 -23.13
CA GLY A 188 12.91 -7.48 -23.92
C GLY A 188 11.74 -8.23 -23.31
N ASP A 189 11.51 -9.46 -23.78
CA ASP A 189 10.43 -10.36 -23.35
C ASP A 189 10.43 -10.64 -21.85
N TYR A 190 11.58 -10.45 -21.20
CA TYR A 190 11.74 -10.57 -19.77
C TYR A 190 12.65 -9.47 -19.21
N LEU A 191 12.25 -8.91 -18.07
CA LEU A 191 13.04 -8.01 -17.25
C LEU A 191 13.05 -8.53 -15.82
N ARG A 192 14.22 -8.57 -15.19
CA ARG A 192 14.31 -8.98 -13.77
C ARG A 192 13.45 -8.03 -12.90
N PRO A 193 12.66 -8.55 -11.94
CA PRO A 193 11.95 -7.75 -10.95
C PRO A 193 12.85 -6.77 -10.20
N TRP A 194 12.29 -5.62 -9.82
CA TRP A 194 12.98 -4.69 -8.94
C TRP A 194 12.99 -5.24 -7.53
N THR A 195 14.07 -4.97 -6.80
CA THR A 195 14.18 -5.30 -5.39
C THR A 195 14.17 -4.05 -4.54
N ALA A 196 13.58 -4.16 -3.35
CA ALA A 196 13.55 -3.08 -2.39
C ALA A 196 13.50 -3.60 -0.95
N ARG A 197 13.83 -2.73 0.00
CA ARG A 197 13.58 -2.95 1.43
C ARG A 197 12.60 -1.92 1.95
N GLU A 198 11.61 -2.38 2.70
CA GLU A 198 10.60 -1.56 3.35
C GLU A 198 10.75 -1.60 4.86
N ARG A 199 10.58 -0.43 5.49
CA ARG A 199 10.26 -0.33 6.90
C ARG A 199 8.94 0.41 7.05
N ARG A 200 7.93 -0.29 7.57
CA ARG A 200 6.61 0.26 7.90
C ARG A 200 6.48 0.48 9.40
N LEU A 201 6.00 1.66 9.77
CA LEU A 201 5.65 2.05 11.13
C LEU A 201 4.13 1.98 11.27
N ASP A 202 3.65 1.28 12.29
CA ASP A 202 2.23 1.14 12.63
C ASP A 202 1.83 1.95 13.87
N ASP A 203 2.80 2.62 14.49
CA ASP A 203 2.55 3.66 15.49
C ASP A 203 3.56 4.81 15.35
N SER A 204 3.24 5.94 15.97
CA SER A 204 4.02 7.16 15.82
C SER A 204 5.38 7.13 16.53
N ILE A 205 5.64 6.15 17.40
CA ILE A 205 6.86 6.08 18.24
C ILE A 205 7.81 4.96 17.80
N GLY A 206 7.39 4.12 16.85
CA GLY A 206 8.17 3.05 16.24
C GLY A 206 8.24 1.77 17.05
N GLU A 207 7.32 1.55 18.00
CA GLU A 207 7.26 0.28 18.76
C GLU A 207 6.62 -0.83 17.92
N LYS A 208 5.66 -0.47 17.07
CA LYS A 208 4.94 -1.36 16.18
C LYS A 208 5.30 -1.10 14.72
N GLY A 209 5.50 -2.17 13.97
CA GLY A 209 5.85 -2.07 12.56
C GLY A 209 6.30 -3.39 11.95
N VAL A 210 6.70 -3.32 10.69
CA VAL A 210 7.16 -4.46 9.90
C VAL A 210 8.37 -4.06 9.07
N GLU A 211 9.35 -4.95 8.98
CA GLU A 211 10.46 -4.83 8.03
C GLU A 211 10.37 -5.98 7.02
N LYS A 212 10.49 -5.63 5.73
CA LYS A 212 10.31 -6.58 4.63
C LYS A 212 11.30 -6.32 3.50
N THR A 213 11.60 -7.35 2.74
CA THR A 213 12.21 -7.22 1.40
C THR A 213 11.19 -7.56 0.33
N HIS A 214 11.33 -6.90 -0.81
CA HIS A 214 10.40 -6.97 -1.93
C HIS A 214 11.12 -7.43 -3.19
N SER A 215 10.40 -8.18 -4.02
CA SER A 215 10.71 -8.43 -5.43
C SER A 215 9.44 -8.19 -6.23
N PHE A 216 9.39 -7.10 -6.97
CA PHE A 216 8.13 -6.61 -7.54
C PHE A 216 8.25 -6.16 -8.99
N MET A 217 7.11 -6.14 -9.67
CA MET A 217 6.97 -5.60 -11.01
C MET A 217 5.61 -4.91 -11.15
N GLN A 218 5.57 -3.83 -11.92
CA GLN A 218 4.35 -3.12 -12.28
C GLN A 218 3.96 -3.48 -13.71
N TYR A 219 2.68 -3.74 -13.88
CA TYR A 219 2.01 -3.92 -15.16
C TYR A 219 0.89 -2.90 -15.29
N VAL A 220 0.47 -2.62 -16.51
CA VAL A 220 -0.55 -1.62 -16.81
C VAL A 220 -1.53 -2.13 -17.85
N ARG A 221 -2.76 -1.66 -17.74
CA ARG A 221 -3.76 -1.74 -18.81
C ARG A 221 -4.48 -0.41 -18.93
N ARG A 222 -5.04 -0.16 -20.10
CA ARG A 222 -5.84 1.04 -20.34
C ARG A 222 -7.31 0.71 -20.14
N LEU A 223 -7.98 1.45 -19.26
CA LEU A 223 -9.41 1.33 -19.06
C LEU A 223 -10.18 2.03 -20.20
N PRO A 224 -11.47 1.71 -20.39
CA PRO A 224 -12.34 2.47 -21.29
C PRO A 224 -12.33 3.96 -20.95
N SER A 225 -12.46 4.80 -21.97
CA SER A 225 -12.64 6.23 -21.78
C SER A 225 -14.12 6.56 -21.67
N VAL A 226 -14.47 7.40 -20.69
CA VAL A 226 -15.79 8.03 -20.60
C VAL A 226 -15.96 9.19 -21.59
N LEU A 227 -14.87 9.63 -22.23
CA LEU A 227 -14.86 10.67 -23.26
C LEU A 227 -14.49 10.05 -24.61
N SER A 228 -15.29 10.29 -25.65
CA SER A 228 -15.18 9.62 -26.96
C SER A 228 -13.83 9.79 -27.68
N ASP A 229 -13.06 10.82 -27.34
CA ASP A 229 -11.85 11.23 -28.08
C ASP A 229 -10.57 11.27 -27.23
N GLU A 230 -10.63 10.83 -25.97
CA GLU A 230 -9.46 10.79 -25.09
C GLU A 230 -9.09 9.36 -24.71
N PRO A 231 -7.80 9.02 -24.57
CA PRO A 231 -7.41 7.72 -24.05
C PRO A 231 -7.88 7.59 -22.61
N GLY A 232 -8.49 6.44 -22.27
CA GLY A 232 -8.92 6.16 -20.91
C GLY A 232 -7.75 6.09 -19.92
N PRO A 233 -8.06 6.11 -18.61
CA PRO A 233 -7.05 6.11 -17.58
C PRO A 233 -6.26 4.80 -17.57
N VAL A 234 -5.01 4.89 -17.09
CA VAL A 234 -4.13 3.73 -16.96
C VAL A 234 -4.33 3.13 -15.59
N GLU A 235 -4.86 1.91 -15.54
CA GLU A 235 -4.89 1.09 -14.34
C GLU A 235 -3.60 0.30 -14.23
N ARG A 236 -3.06 0.23 -13.02
CA ARG A 236 -1.83 -0.46 -12.69
C ARG A 236 -2.15 -1.74 -11.95
N LEU A 237 -1.37 -2.77 -12.22
CA LEU A 237 -1.27 -3.97 -11.43
C LEU A 237 0.15 -4.05 -10.87
N TRP A 238 0.26 -4.03 -9.54
CA TRP A 238 1.51 -4.22 -8.83
C TRP A 238 1.52 -5.63 -8.24
N ILE A 239 2.49 -6.45 -8.64
CA ILE A 239 2.68 -7.80 -8.12
C ILE A 239 3.95 -7.77 -7.28
N ASP A 240 3.80 -8.03 -5.97
CA ASP A 240 4.86 -7.86 -4.97
C ASP A 240 5.12 -9.18 -4.24
N PHE A 241 6.26 -9.81 -4.49
CA PHE A 241 6.75 -10.87 -3.62
C PHE A 241 7.38 -10.25 -2.39
N GLU A 242 6.78 -10.48 -1.23
CA GLU A 242 7.24 -9.95 0.03
C GLU A 242 7.84 -11.06 0.91
N GLU A 243 9.03 -10.80 1.46
CA GLU A 243 9.58 -11.57 2.56
C GLU A 243 9.60 -10.70 3.82
N VAL A 244 8.80 -11.08 4.81
CA VAL A 244 8.78 -10.41 6.12
C VAL A 244 10.00 -10.85 6.92
N GLU A 245 10.80 -9.89 7.38
CA GLU A 245 11.96 -10.15 8.22
C GLU A 245 11.57 -10.06 9.71
N THR A 246 10.93 -8.96 10.09
CA THR A 246 10.53 -8.67 11.48
C THR A 246 9.12 -8.11 11.59
N MET A 247 8.46 -8.37 12.72
CA MET A 247 7.19 -7.77 13.15
C MET A 247 7.37 -7.31 14.60
N ASP A 248 7.10 -6.04 14.87
CA ASP A 248 7.21 -5.41 16.21
C ASP A 248 8.59 -5.70 16.85
N GLY A 249 9.66 -5.61 16.03
CA GLY A 249 11.05 -5.83 16.44
C GLY A 249 11.44 -7.28 16.68
N ARG A 250 10.57 -8.25 16.39
CA ARG A 250 10.83 -9.69 16.56
C ARG A 250 10.90 -10.40 15.22
N PRO A 251 11.74 -11.44 15.06
CA PRO A 251 11.76 -12.25 13.86
C PRO A 251 10.37 -12.82 13.55
N ALA A 252 9.90 -12.63 12.32
CA ALA A 252 8.56 -13.04 11.90
C ALA A 252 8.57 -13.50 10.43
N ARG A 253 9.47 -14.42 10.11
CA ARG A 253 9.70 -14.91 8.74
C ARG A 253 8.42 -15.45 8.13
N ALA A 254 7.97 -14.79 7.06
CA ALA A 254 6.83 -15.19 6.25
C ALA A 254 7.04 -14.69 4.82
N VAL A 255 6.48 -15.41 3.85
CA VAL A 255 6.54 -15.06 2.43
C VAL A 255 5.16 -15.13 1.82
N TRP A 256 4.88 -14.22 0.89
CA TRP A 256 3.65 -14.20 0.10
C TRP A 256 3.82 -13.33 -1.14
N VAL A 257 2.86 -13.40 -2.04
CA VAL A 257 2.74 -12.51 -3.18
C VAL A 257 1.46 -11.70 -3.05
N ASP A 258 1.58 -10.37 -3.03
CA ASP A 258 0.44 -9.46 -3.02
C ASP A 258 0.19 -8.92 -4.42
N TYR A 259 -1.09 -8.95 -4.82
CA TYR A 259 -1.58 -8.33 -6.03
C TYR A 259 -2.34 -7.06 -5.64
N LEU A 260 -1.95 -5.92 -6.21
CA LEU A 260 -2.58 -4.63 -5.94
C LEU A 260 -2.97 -3.94 -7.24
N ALA A 261 -4.18 -3.42 -7.32
CA ALA A 261 -4.58 -2.50 -8.37
C ALA A 261 -4.30 -1.06 -7.94
N GLY A 262 -3.96 -0.19 -8.89
CA GLY A 262 -3.76 1.22 -8.59
C GLY A 262 -4.08 2.17 -9.73
N ILE A 263 -4.32 3.42 -9.37
CA ILE A 263 -4.56 4.53 -10.30
C ILE A 263 -3.61 5.68 -9.95
N ALA A 264 -3.08 6.36 -10.97
CA ALA A 264 -2.36 7.61 -10.74
C ALA A 264 -3.33 8.68 -10.21
N VAL A 265 -2.87 9.48 -9.27
CA VAL A 265 -3.66 10.55 -8.66
C VAL A 265 -2.89 11.85 -8.79
N ASP A 266 -3.58 12.91 -9.22
CA ASP A 266 -3.03 14.25 -9.30
C ASP A 266 -2.67 14.75 -7.89
N PRO A 267 -1.38 15.03 -7.59
CA PRO A 267 -0.95 15.53 -6.28
C PRO A 267 -1.66 16.82 -5.85
N LEU A 268 -2.15 17.64 -6.79
CA LEU A 268 -2.88 18.87 -6.48
C LEU A 268 -4.31 18.61 -6.00
N ARG A 269 -4.83 17.40 -6.21
CA ARG A 269 -6.19 16.99 -5.83
C ARG A 269 -6.24 16.17 -4.54
N VAL A 270 -5.09 15.85 -3.95
CA VAL A 270 -4.97 15.16 -2.67
C VAL A 270 -4.59 16.17 -1.59
N LYS A 271 -5.25 16.09 -0.43
CA LYS A 271 -4.84 16.86 0.75
C LYS A 271 -4.41 15.92 1.86
N ILE A 272 -3.35 16.32 2.57
CA ILE A 272 -2.86 15.64 3.76
C ILE A 272 -2.95 16.64 4.91
N LEU A 273 -3.67 16.28 5.99
CA LEU A 273 -4.04 17.13 7.12
C LEU A 273 -3.52 16.56 8.46
#